data_AF-A0A2N9HM85-F1
#
_entry.id   AF-A0A2N9HM85-F1
#
_cell.length_a   1.000
_cell.length_b   1.000
_cell.length_c   1.000
_cell.angle_alpha   90.00
_cell.angle_beta   90.00
_cell.angle_gamma   90.00
#
_symmetry.space_group_name_H-M   'P 1'
#
loop_
_entity.id
_entity.type
_entity.pdbx_description
1 polymer ?
#
loop_
_entity_poly.entity_id
_entity_poly.type
_entity_poly.pdbx_seq_one_letter_code
_entity_poly.pdbx_strand_id
1 'polypeptide(L)'
;MGENLRVPDEETKGIVESTMDRRLDVYVWDMDETLILLKSLLNGTYAEAFNGSKDLQKGLEIGKMWEKHILDLCDGYFFYEQIENYNKPFLDALSQYDDGKDLSDYDFDQDGFGPSSDDDNKRKLAYRHRVIAQKYEKV
;
A
#
# COMPACT_ATOMS: atom_id res chain seq x y z
N MET A 1 -43.26 49.14 -5.68
CA MET A 1 -43.77 47.80 -6.09
C MET A 1 -42.60 47.09 -6.74
N GLY A 2 -42.26 45.90 -6.26
CA GLY A 2 -41.08 45.14 -6.67
C GLY A 2 -40.51 44.42 -5.45
N GLU A 3 -40.91 43.18 -5.30
CA GLU A 3 -40.87 42.38 -4.08
C GLU A 3 -39.46 41.92 -3.71
N ASN A 4 -39.10 42.03 -2.43
CA ASN A 4 -37.97 41.30 -1.86
C ASN A 4 -38.38 39.83 -1.76
N LEU A 5 -37.90 38.97 -2.68
CA LEU A 5 -37.96 37.53 -2.50
C LEU A 5 -37.06 37.15 -1.31
N ARG A 6 -37.68 36.97 -0.14
CA ARG A 6 -37.08 36.20 0.97
C ARG A 6 -37.10 34.74 0.56
N VAL A 7 -35.92 34.21 0.24
CA VAL A 7 -35.72 32.76 0.13
C VAL A 7 -35.82 32.19 1.56
N PRO A 8 -36.59 31.10 1.81
CA PRO A 8 -36.72 30.54 3.15
C PRO A 8 -35.42 29.86 3.59
N ASP A 9 -34.83 30.33 4.69
CA ASP A 9 -33.65 29.76 5.37
C ASP A 9 -33.95 28.43 6.11
N GLU A 10 -35.01 27.70 5.75
CA GLU A 10 -35.47 26.52 6.51
C GLU A 10 -35.03 25.17 5.93
N GLU A 11 -34.72 25.06 4.63
CA GLU A 11 -34.32 23.76 4.04
C GLU A 11 -32.84 23.42 4.28
N THR A 12 -31.97 24.42 4.43
CA THR A 12 -30.54 24.20 4.71
C THR A 12 -30.26 23.82 6.16
N LYS A 13 -31.19 24.08 7.09
CA LYS A 13 -31.01 23.73 8.50
C LYS A 13 -31.20 22.23 8.76
N GLY A 14 -32.16 21.59 8.08
CA GLY A 14 -32.47 20.17 8.27
C GLY A 14 -31.41 19.19 7.74
N ILE A 15 -30.65 19.58 6.71
CA ILE A 15 -29.59 18.74 6.12
C ILE A 15 -28.28 18.84 6.92
N VAL A 16 -28.00 20.01 7.49
CA VAL A 16 -26.77 20.26 8.27
C VAL A 16 -26.89 19.67 9.69
N GLU A 17 -28.11 19.57 10.23
CA GLU A 17 -28.35 19.04 11.58
C GLU A 17 -28.31 17.50 11.63
N SER A 18 -28.56 16.79 10.52
CA SER A 18 -28.56 15.32 10.47
C SER A 18 -27.21 14.68 10.12
N THR A 19 -26.17 15.48 9.86
CA THR A 19 -24.83 14.99 9.47
C THR A 19 -23.79 15.16 10.58
N MET A 20 -24.14 15.85 11.67
CA MET A 20 -23.30 15.88 12.86
C MET A 20 -23.60 14.65 13.74
N ASP A 21 -22.54 13.89 14.01
CA ASP A 21 -22.46 12.78 14.96
C ASP A 21 -22.48 11.34 14.39
N ARG A 22 -22.04 11.16 13.14
CA ARG A 22 -21.38 9.89 12.81
C ARG A 22 -19.94 9.95 13.31
N ARG A 23 -19.74 9.51 14.55
CA ARG A 23 -18.41 9.24 15.10
C ARG A 23 -17.66 8.33 14.11
N LEU A 24 -16.59 8.87 13.51
CA LEU A 24 -15.70 8.14 12.63
C LEU A 24 -14.58 7.56 13.49
N ASP A 25 -14.58 6.24 13.68
CA ASP A 25 -13.48 5.54 14.34
C ASP A 25 -12.45 5.12 13.28
N VAL A 26 -11.21 5.56 13.45
CA VAL A 26 -10.07 5.22 12.58
C VAL A 26 -9.12 4.31 13.35
N TYR A 27 -8.91 3.09 12.85
CA TYR A 27 -8.00 2.12 13.45
C TYR A 27 -6.69 2.09 12.68
N VAL A 28 -5.60 2.43 13.37
CA VAL A 28 -4.24 2.38 12.83
C VAL A 28 -3.58 1.11 13.36
N TRP A 29 -3.19 0.22 12.45
CA TRP A 29 -2.61 -1.07 12.78
C TRP A 29 -1.11 -1.08 12.50
N ASP A 30 -0.35 -1.70 13.40
CA ASP A 30 0.95 -2.25 13.04
C ASP A 30 0.75 -3.60 12.32
N MET A 31 1.68 -3.98 11.45
CA MET A 31 1.55 -5.17 10.63
C MET A 31 2.19 -6.39 11.28
N ASP A 32 3.49 -6.30 11.53
CA ASP A 32 4.31 -7.42 11.99
C ASP A 32 4.17 -7.60 13.50
N GLU A 33 3.95 -8.84 13.93
CA GLU A 33 3.65 -9.23 15.31
C GLU A 33 2.38 -8.62 15.92
N THR A 34 1.53 -8.02 15.07
CA THR A 34 0.18 -7.55 15.42
C THR A 34 -0.87 -8.22 14.54
N LEU A 35 -0.80 -8.04 13.21
CA LEU A 35 -1.71 -8.68 12.27
C LEU A 35 -1.16 -10.01 11.74
N ILE A 36 0.15 -10.08 11.54
CA ILE A 36 0.86 -11.28 11.05
C ILE A 36 1.99 -11.64 12.01
N LEU A 37 2.47 -12.89 11.94
CA LEU A 37 3.65 -13.35 12.66
C LEU A 37 4.71 -13.72 11.63
N LEU A 38 5.82 -12.99 11.57
CA LEU A 38 6.89 -13.30 10.62
C LEU A 38 8.27 -13.18 11.26
N LYS A 39 8.62 -12.03 11.82
CA LYS A 39 9.92 -11.86 12.49
C LYS A 39 10.06 -12.80 13.68
N SER A 40 9.00 -12.99 14.45
CA SER A 40 8.96 -13.87 15.62
C SER A 40 9.11 -15.35 15.25
N LEU A 41 8.66 -15.74 14.04
CA LEU A 41 8.92 -17.07 13.48
C LEU A 41 10.38 -17.21 13.05
N LEU A 42 10.94 -16.20 12.39
CA LEU A 42 12.31 -16.21 11.87
C LEU A 42 13.38 -16.19 12.96
N ASN A 43 13.13 -15.50 14.07
CA ASN A 43 14.06 -15.42 15.21
C ASN A 43 13.73 -16.42 16.33
N GLY A 44 12.66 -17.21 16.20
CA GLY A 44 12.27 -18.24 17.16
C GLY A 44 11.55 -17.76 18.42
N THR A 45 11.46 -16.45 18.64
CA THR A 45 10.84 -15.86 19.84
C THR A 45 9.37 -16.20 19.98
N TYR A 46 8.67 -16.45 18.86
CA TYR A 46 7.29 -16.96 18.90
C TYR A 46 7.22 -18.28 19.64
N ALA A 47 8.06 -19.27 19.33
CA ALA A 47 7.98 -20.58 19.96
C ALA A 47 8.41 -20.54 21.43
N GLU A 48 9.42 -19.73 21.76
CA GLU A 48 9.93 -19.53 23.12
C GLU A 48 8.84 -18.97 24.05
N ALA A 49 8.03 -18.02 23.57
CA ALA A 49 6.96 -17.41 24.34
C ALA A 49 5.88 -18.41 24.82
N PHE A 50 5.78 -19.59 24.21
CA PHE A 50 4.82 -20.63 24.58
C PHE A 50 5.43 -21.75 25.43
N ASN A 51 6.58 -21.52 26.08
CA ASN A 51 7.18 -22.41 27.08
C ASN A 51 7.25 -23.89 26.64
N GLY A 52 7.72 -24.13 25.41
CA GLY A 52 7.92 -25.48 24.86
C GLY A 52 6.66 -26.15 24.29
N SER A 53 5.51 -25.48 24.27
CA SER A 53 4.29 -26.01 23.65
C SER A 53 4.27 -25.86 22.12
N LYS A 54 5.30 -25.23 21.54
CA LYS A 54 5.49 -25.03 20.09
C LYS A 54 6.82 -25.61 19.66
N ASP A 55 6.85 -26.17 18.45
CA ASP A 55 8.08 -26.65 17.84
C ASP A 55 8.86 -25.47 17.25
N LEU A 56 10.01 -25.17 17.87
CA LEU A 56 10.91 -24.10 17.45
C LEU A 56 11.44 -24.31 16.02
N GLN A 57 11.86 -25.53 15.69
CA GLN A 57 12.45 -25.84 14.39
C GLN A 57 11.40 -25.69 13.30
N LYS A 58 10.17 -26.17 13.55
CA LYS A 58 9.06 -25.99 12.62
C LYS A 58 8.68 -24.53 12.43
N GLY A 59 8.69 -23.72 13.50
CA GLY A 59 8.45 -22.29 13.42
C GLY A 59 9.45 -21.57 12.52
N LEU A 60 10.74 -21.86 12.70
CA LEU A 60 11.83 -21.31 11.88
C LEU A 60 11.70 -21.72 10.40
N GLU A 61 11.33 -22.98 10.13
CA GLU A 61 11.07 -23.45 8.77
C GLU A 61 9.93 -22.68 8.10
N ILE A 62 8.80 -22.51 8.79
CA ILE A 62 7.64 -21.77 8.26
C ILE A 62 8.03 -20.32 8.00
N GLY A 63 8.74 -19.66 8.93
CA GLY A 63 9.20 -18.29 8.77
C GLY A 63 10.05 -18.12 7.49
N LYS A 64 11.02 -19.01 7.28
CA LYS A 64 11.88 -18.99 6.08
C LYS A 64 11.11 -19.26 4.80
N MET A 65 10.14 -20.17 4.83
CA MET A 65 9.26 -20.44 3.68
C MET A 65 8.44 -19.19 3.33
N TRP A 66 7.86 -18.54 4.34
CA TRP A 66 7.10 -17.31 4.15
C TRP A 66 7.96 -16.17 3.59
N GLU A 67 9.11 -15.91 4.19
CA GLU A 67 10.06 -14.90 3.72
C GLU A 67 10.42 -15.12 2.25
N LYS A 68 10.76 -16.36 1.89
CA LYS A 68 11.05 -16.72 0.50
C LYS A 68 9.86 -16.44 -0.43
N HIS A 69 8.66 -16.86 -0.06
CA HIS A 69 7.47 -16.64 -0.89
C HIS A 69 7.13 -15.17 -1.07
N ILE A 70 7.34 -14.34 -0.03
CA ILE A 70 7.15 -12.89 -0.12
C ILE A 70 8.15 -12.30 -1.12
N LEU A 71 9.43 -12.66 -1.01
CA LEU A 71 10.47 -12.17 -1.93
C LEU A 71 10.23 -12.63 -3.37
N ASP A 72 9.97 -13.93 -3.58
CA ASP A 72 9.68 -14.48 -4.91
C ASP A 72 8.48 -13.77 -5.57
N LEU A 73 7.44 -13.43 -4.79
CA LEU A 73 6.28 -12.68 -5.27
C LEU A 73 6.65 -11.24 -5.60
N CYS A 74 7.39 -10.56 -4.72
CA CYS A 74 7.83 -9.19 -4.91
C CYS A 74 8.71 -9.05 -6.16
N ASP A 75 9.65 -9.97 -6.39
CA ASP A 75 10.50 -10.00 -7.57
C ASP A 75 9.68 -10.28 -8.84
N GLY A 76 8.82 -11.30 -8.80
CA GLY A 76 8.05 -11.73 -9.96
C GLY A 76 6.93 -10.77 -10.38
N TYR A 77 6.34 -10.02 -9.45
CA TYR A 77 5.14 -9.23 -9.72
C TYR A 77 5.29 -7.73 -9.45
N PHE A 78 6.19 -7.33 -8.55
CA PHE A 78 6.28 -5.96 -8.04
C PHE A 78 7.63 -5.27 -8.32
N PHE A 79 8.40 -5.78 -9.27
CA PHE A 79 9.65 -5.17 -9.74
C PHE A 79 10.66 -4.92 -8.61
N TYR A 80 10.64 -5.75 -7.57
CA TYR A 80 11.33 -5.46 -6.32
C TYR A 80 12.83 -5.21 -6.51
N GLU A 81 13.55 -6.05 -7.27
CA GLU A 81 14.95 -5.82 -7.63
C GLU A 81 15.23 -4.44 -8.25
N GLN A 82 14.27 -3.89 -9.02
CA GLN A 82 14.43 -2.60 -9.68
C GLN A 82 14.15 -1.43 -8.72
N ILE A 83 13.21 -1.61 -7.78
CA ILE A 83 12.66 -0.51 -6.98
C ILE A 83 13.01 -0.57 -5.48
N GLU A 84 13.73 -1.59 -5.01
CA GLU A 84 14.05 -1.78 -3.58
C GLU A 84 14.70 -0.55 -2.92
N ASN A 85 15.51 0.20 -3.68
CA ASN A 85 16.20 1.39 -3.21
C ASN A 85 15.31 2.64 -3.19
N TYR A 86 14.08 2.55 -3.68
CA TYR A 86 13.10 3.63 -3.74
C TYR A 86 11.94 3.41 -2.78
N ASN A 87 12.26 3.22 -1.50
CA ASN A 87 11.27 3.02 -0.45
C ASN A 87 10.37 4.26 -0.27
N LYS A 88 9.12 4.19 -0.72
CA LYS A 88 8.10 5.24 -0.56
C LYS A 88 7.05 4.86 0.47
N PRO A 89 6.52 5.82 1.25
CA PRO A 89 5.59 5.53 2.34
C PRO A 89 4.19 5.09 1.87
N PHE A 90 3.80 5.39 0.63
CA PHE A 90 2.52 4.99 0.04
C PHE A 90 2.63 4.92 -1.49
N LEU A 91 1.73 4.17 -2.15
CA LEU A 91 1.78 3.90 -3.59
C LEU A 91 1.71 5.18 -4.45
N ASP A 92 0.85 6.13 -4.07
CA ASP A 92 0.61 7.37 -4.82
C ASP A 92 1.70 8.45 -4.64
N ALA A 93 2.79 8.16 -3.92
CA ALA A 93 3.84 9.13 -3.60
C ALA A 93 4.53 9.73 -4.85
N LEU A 94 4.36 9.11 -6.01
CA LEU A 94 4.93 9.54 -7.29
C LEU A 94 3.86 9.86 -8.35
N SER A 95 2.59 9.93 -7.95
CA SER A 95 1.46 10.22 -8.85
C SER A 95 1.65 11.49 -9.67
N GLN A 96 2.32 12.51 -9.12
CA GLN A 96 2.64 13.76 -9.81
C GLN A 96 3.57 13.59 -11.03
N TYR A 97 4.33 12.51 -11.11
CA TYR A 97 5.24 12.20 -12.21
C TYR A 97 4.62 11.30 -13.27
N ASP A 98 3.51 10.63 -12.93
CA ASP A 98 2.75 9.79 -13.86
C ASP A 98 1.99 10.67 -14.86
N ASP A 99 2.19 10.43 -16.15
CA ASP A 99 1.58 11.20 -17.25
C ASP A 99 0.30 10.55 -17.81
N GLY A 100 -0.16 9.44 -17.22
CA GLY A 100 -1.36 8.74 -17.69
C GLY A 100 -1.15 7.86 -18.93
N LYS A 101 0.11 7.65 -19.38
CA LYS A 101 0.41 6.81 -20.53
C LYS A 101 -0.18 5.41 -20.40
N ASP A 102 -0.73 4.86 -21.48
CA ASP A 102 -1.13 3.45 -21.51
C ASP A 102 0.09 2.53 -21.40
N LEU A 103 0.03 1.58 -20.45
CA LEU A 103 1.12 0.68 -20.11
C LEU A 103 0.88 -0.76 -20.59
N SER A 104 -0.19 -1.05 -21.35
CA SER A 104 -0.49 -2.42 -21.81
C SER A 104 0.64 -3.05 -22.62
N ASP A 105 1.29 -2.27 -23.47
CA ASP A 105 2.40 -2.69 -24.34
C ASP A 105 3.75 -2.05 -23.91
N TYR A 106 3.83 -1.57 -22.66
CA TYR A 106 5.05 -0.95 -22.15
C TYR A 106 6.07 -2.00 -21.69
N ASP A 107 7.25 -1.98 -22.31
CA ASP A 107 8.36 -2.87 -21.95
C ASP A 107 9.19 -2.26 -20.81
N PHE A 108 8.99 -2.78 -19.60
CA PHE A 108 9.71 -2.34 -18.39
C PHE A 108 11.18 -2.76 -18.37
N ASP A 109 11.57 -3.78 -19.14
CA ASP A 109 12.96 -4.27 -19.17
C ASP A 109 13.83 -3.44 -20.12
N GLN A 110 13.21 -2.73 -21.07
CA GLN A 110 13.88 -1.89 -22.07
C GLN A 110 13.67 -0.40 -21.89
N ASP A 111 13.01 0.04 -20.80
CA ASP A 111 12.71 1.46 -20.60
C ASP A 111 13.89 2.31 -20.11
N GLY A 112 15.04 1.68 -19.84
CA GLY A 112 16.24 2.34 -19.35
C GLY A 112 16.04 3.01 -17.99
N PHE A 113 15.17 2.47 -17.15
CA PHE A 113 15.09 2.85 -15.74
C PHE A 113 16.42 2.53 -15.03
N GLY A 114 16.86 3.44 -14.17
CA GLY A 114 18.12 3.30 -13.45
C GLY A 114 18.18 4.18 -12.21
N PRO A 115 19.35 4.24 -11.54
CA PRO A 115 19.50 4.87 -10.22
C PRO A 115 19.38 6.40 -10.22
N SER A 116 19.23 7.04 -11.39
CA SER A 116 19.08 8.49 -11.47
C SER A 116 17.75 8.93 -10.85
N SER A 117 17.76 10.12 -10.27
CA SER A 117 16.58 10.75 -9.64
C SER A 117 16.06 11.93 -10.47
N ASP A 118 16.35 11.96 -11.77
CA ASP A 118 15.71 12.88 -12.70
C ASP A 118 14.21 12.59 -12.85
N ASP A 119 13.48 13.56 -13.39
CA ASP A 119 12.03 13.45 -13.51
C ASP A 119 11.59 12.36 -14.50
N ASP A 120 12.45 11.99 -15.45
CA ASP A 120 12.20 10.88 -16.36
C ASP A 120 12.26 9.53 -15.62
N ASN A 121 13.25 9.30 -14.75
CA ASN A 121 13.29 8.09 -13.92
C ASN A 121 12.17 8.07 -12.88
N LYS A 122 11.79 9.23 -12.31
CA LYS A 122 10.61 9.28 -11.42
C LYS A 122 9.32 8.94 -12.16
N ARG A 123 9.17 9.35 -13.43
CA ARG A 123 8.04 8.94 -14.27
C ARG A 123 8.03 7.42 -14.50
N LYS A 124 9.17 6.82 -14.85
CA LYS A 124 9.30 5.36 -15.01
C LYS A 124 9.03 4.59 -13.71
N LEU A 125 9.42 5.15 -12.57
CA LEU A 125 9.11 4.59 -11.24
C LEU A 125 7.60 4.71 -10.94
N ALA A 126 6.97 5.83 -11.31
CA ALA A 126 5.53 6.02 -11.18
C ALA A 126 4.74 4.99 -12.02
N TYR A 127 5.20 4.66 -13.22
CA TYR A 127 4.60 3.59 -14.03
C TYR A 127 4.62 2.23 -13.32
N ARG A 128 5.75 1.87 -12.71
CA ARG A 128 5.86 0.62 -11.93
C ARG A 128 4.91 0.63 -10.74
N HIS A 129 4.84 1.73 -10.00
CA HIS A 129 3.88 1.90 -8.89
C HIS A 129 2.43 1.74 -9.35
N ARG A 130 2.04 2.33 -10.49
CA ARG A 130 0.69 2.18 -11.03
C ARG A 130 0.38 0.74 -11.41
N VAL A 131 1.32 0.03 -12.04
CA VAL A 131 1.14 -1.39 -12.36
C VAL A 131 1.04 -2.25 -11.10
N ILE A 132 1.84 -1.97 -10.07
CA ILE A 132 1.75 -2.63 -8.77
C ILE A 132 0.36 -2.42 -8.16
N ALA A 133 -0.13 -1.18 -8.12
CA ALA A 133 -1.47 -0.86 -7.61
C ALA A 133 -2.57 -1.63 -8.37
N GLN A 134 -2.53 -1.60 -9.70
CA GLN A 134 -3.48 -2.33 -10.55
C GLN A 134 -3.43 -3.85 -10.36
N LYS A 135 -2.24 -4.42 -10.12
CA LYS A 135 -2.11 -5.85 -9.81
C LYS A 135 -2.72 -6.16 -8.45
N TYR A 136 -2.48 -5.32 -7.45
CA TYR A 136 -3.01 -5.51 -6.11
C TYR A 136 -4.54 -5.39 -6.06
N GLU A 137 -5.14 -4.47 -6.82
CA GLU A 137 -6.60 -4.28 -6.91
C GLU A 137 -7.35 -5.44 -7.59
N LYS A 138 -6.66 -6.26 -8.41
CA LYS A 138 -7.27 -7.35 -9.17
C LYS A 138 -7.32 -8.69 -8.42
N VAL A 139 -6.74 -8.76 -7.22
CA VAL A 139 -6.76 -9.93 -6.33
C VAL A 139 -7.98 -9.86 -5.42
#